data_AF-A0A1A8NJN5-F1
#
_entry.id   AF-A0A1A8NJN5-F1
#
_cell.length_a   1.000
_cell.length_b   1.000
_cell.length_c   1.000
_cell.angle_alpha   90.00
_cell.angle_beta   90.00
_cell.angle_gamma   90.00
#
_symmetry.space_group_name_H-M   'P 1'
#
loop_
_entity.id
_entity.type
_entity.pdbx_description
1 polymer ?
#
loop_
_entity_poly.entity_id
_entity_poly.type
_entity_poly.pdbx_seq_one_letter_code
_entity_poly.pdbx_strand_id
1 'polypeptide(L)' 'YKYLEIQYECVPYIFVCPGTLLQVQVPSSLHDTEHQSGAWCKDPLQAGDRLYVMPWIPYRTDVLYEYASWDDFKQNRA' A
#
# COMPACT_ATOMS: atom_id res chain seq x y z
N TYR A 1 -32.02 -32.41 -22.84
CA TYR A 1 -31.86 -31.40 -21.79
C TYR A 1 -30.40 -30.97 -21.71
N LYS A 2 -30.10 -29.70 -21.43
CA LYS A 2 -28.74 -29.18 -21.33
C LYS A 2 -28.48 -28.65 -19.92
N TYR A 3 -27.30 -28.89 -19.38
CA TYR A 3 -26.83 -28.33 -18.11
C TYR A 3 -25.52 -27.58 -18.34
N LEU A 4 -25.21 -26.65 -17.43
CA LEU A 4 -23.97 -25.89 -17.40
C LEU A 4 -23.28 -26.16 -16.06
N GLU A 5 -22.03 -26.58 -16.12
CA GLU A 5 -21.17 -26.78 -14.95
C GLU A 5 -20.00 -25.80 -15.05
N ILE A 6 -19.71 -25.08 -13.97
CA ILE A 6 -18.67 -24.06 -13.90
C ILE A 6 -17.75 -24.39 -12.73
N GLN A 7 -16.44 -24.32 -12.98
CA GLN A 7 -15.40 -24.40 -11.95
C GLN A 7 -14.67 -23.06 -11.91
N TYR A 8 -14.50 -22.50 -10.71
CA TYR A 8 -13.78 -21.24 -10.49
C TYR A 8 -13.09 -21.25 -9.13
N GLU A 9 -12.07 -20.40 -8.99
CA GLU A 9 -11.38 -20.14 -7.73
C GLU A 9 -11.53 -18.66 -7.36
N CYS A 10 -11.63 -18.39 -6.06
CA CYS A 10 -11.72 -17.04 -5.52
C CYS A 10 -10.32 -16.48 -5.28
N VAL A 11 -10.07 -15.27 -5.77
CA VAL A 11 -8.86 -14.49 -5.45
C VAL A 11 -9.28 -13.13 -4.89
N PRO A 12 -8.56 -12.58 -3.90
CA PRO A 12 -8.95 -11.33 -3.24
C PRO A 12 -8.89 -10.12 -4.19
N TYR A 13 -7.91 -10.09 -5.10
CA TYR A 13 -7.79 -9.10 -6.17
C TYR A 13 -7.07 -9.70 -7.39
N ILE A 14 -7.43 -9.25 -8.59
CA ILE A 14 -6.78 -9.65 -9.85
C ILE A 14 -5.94 -8.50 -10.37
N PHE A 15 -4.64 -8.74 -10.58
CA PHE A 15 -3.72 -7.81 -11.22
C PHE A 15 -3.33 -8.32 -12.60
N VAL A 16 -3.39 -7.42 -13.59
CA VAL A 16 -2.90 -7.68 -14.95
C VAL A 16 -1.76 -6.70 -15.22
N CYS A 17 -0.76 -7.14 -15.99
CA CYS A 17 0.40 -6.30 -16.33
C CYS A 17 -0.07 -4.99 -17.02
N PRO A 18 0.30 -3.81 -16.49
CA PRO A 18 -0.11 -2.53 -17.06
C PRO A 18 0.66 -2.13 -18.34
N GLY A 19 1.72 -2.86 -18.69
CA GLY A 19 2.57 -2.60 -19.86
C GLY A 19 4.02 -2.33 -19.51
N THR A 20 4.80 -1.89 -20.50
CA THR A 20 6.23 -1.57 -20.35
C THR A 20 6.43 -0.18 -19.77
N LEU A 21 7.24 -0.05 -18.72
CA LEU A 21 7.59 1.24 -18.11
C LEU A 21 8.36 2.11 -19.12
N LEU A 22 7.84 3.30 -19.40
CA LEU A 22 8.50 4.27 -20.29
C LEU A 22 9.29 5.31 -19.51
N GLN A 23 8.69 5.88 -18.46
CA GLN A 23 9.31 6.90 -17.62
C GLN A 23 8.60 6.96 -16.25
N VAL A 24 9.36 7.29 -15.20
CA VAL A 24 8.82 7.61 -13.87
C VAL A 24 8.59 9.12 -13.77
N GLN A 25 7.36 9.54 -13.47
CA GLN A 25 7.00 10.95 -13.28
C GLN A 25 7.26 11.40 -11.84
N VAL A 26 7.34 12.73 -11.65
CA VAL A 26 7.42 13.33 -10.30
C VAL A 26 6.13 12.99 -9.55
N PRO A 27 6.21 12.60 -8.27
CA PRO A 27 5.03 12.27 -7.48
C PRO A 27 4.08 13.48 -7.35
N SER A 28 2.77 13.21 -7.40
CA SER A 28 1.72 14.21 -7.25
C SER A 28 1.53 14.68 -5.81
N SER A 29 2.01 13.91 -4.83
CA SER A 29 1.92 14.20 -3.41
C SER A 29 3.24 13.89 -2.74
N LEU A 30 3.69 14.83 -1.91
CA LEU A 30 4.83 14.68 -1.01
C LEU A 30 4.32 14.97 0.40
N HIS A 31 4.70 14.12 1.34
CA HIS A 31 4.35 14.28 2.75
C HIS A 31 5.63 14.36 3.56
N ASP A 32 5.81 15.47 4.26
CA ASP A 32 6.94 15.65 5.16
C ASP A 32 6.73 14.77 6.40
N THR A 33 7.81 14.10 6.81
CA THR A 33 7.81 13.23 7.98
C THR A 33 8.93 13.65 8.92
N GLU A 34 8.75 13.45 10.22
CA GLU A 34 9.76 13.82 11.23
C GLU A 34 11.10 13.09 11.05
N HIS A 35 11.08 11.91 10.43
CA HIS A 35 12.26 11.09 10.21
C HIS A 35 12.86 11.35 8.82
N GLN A 36 14.19 11.49 8.76
CA GLN A 36 14.91 11.70 7.49
C GLN A 36 14.85 10.47 6.56
N SER A 37 14.72 9.28 7.12
CA SER A 37 14.75 8.01 6.40
C SER A 37 13.67 7.07 6.94
N GLY A 38 13.13 6.23 6.06
CA GLY A 38 12.11 5.24 6.39
C GLY A 38 11.52 4.61 5.14
N ALA A 39 10.51 3.78 5.35
CA ALA A 39 9.73 3.19 4.28
C ALA A 39 8.23 3.23 4.63
N TRP A 40 7.39 3.23 3.60
CA TRP A 40 5.96 3.06 3.76
C TRP A 40 5.39 2.29 2.56
N CYS A 41 4.27 1.60 2.77
CA CYS A 41 3.56 0.90 1.72
C CYS A 41 2.05 0.78 2.04
N LYS A 42 1.28 0.41 1.02
CA LYS A 42 -0.10 -0.09 1.16
C LYS A 42 -0.11 -1.57 0.80
N ASP A 43 -1.08 -2.32 1.34
CA ASP A 43 -1.31 -3.69 0.91
C ASP A 43 -2.10 -3.68 -0.41
N PRO A 44 -1.53 -4.16 -1.54
CA PRO A 44 -2.24 -4.21 -2.82
C PRO A 44 -3.46 -5.16 -2.78
N LEU A 45 -3.47 -6.18 -1.92
CA LEU A 45 -4.57 -7.14 -1.84
C LEU A 45 -5.75 -6.63 -1.01
N GLN A 46 -5.56 -5.57 -0.23
CA GLN A 46 -6.59 -4.98 0.62
C GLN A 46 -7.19 -3.75 -0.04
N ALA A 47 -8.48 -3.80 -0.36
CA ALA A 47 -9.22 -2.61 -0.77
C ALA A 47 -9.29 -1.62 0.41
N GLY A 48 -8.61 -0.48 0.31
CA GLY A 48 -8.67 0.57 1.32
C GLY A 48 -7.49 1.54 1.26
N ASP A 49 -7.53 2.54 2.14
CA ASP A 49 -6.51 3.57 2.26
C ASP A 49 -5.49 3.34 3.37
N ARG A 50 -5.52 2.14 3.95
CA ARG A 50 -4.64 1.74 5.03
C ARG A 50 -3.16 1.84 4.61
N LEU A 51 -2.37 2.45 5.46
CA LEU A 51 -0.96 2.75 5.26
C LEU A 51 -0.14 2.09 6.36
N TYR A 52 0.97 1.48 5.96
CA TYR A 52 1.96 0.92 6.86
C TYR A 52 3.23 1.76 6.75
N VAL A 53 3.69 2.30 7.87
CA VAL A 53 4.82 3.24 7.92
C VAL A 53 5.86 2.74 8.92
N MET A 54 7.11 2.67 8.47
CA MET A 54 8.24 2.23 9.28
C MET A 54 9.35 3.27 9.20
N PRO A 55 9.46 4.17 10.19
CA PRO A 55 10.58 5.12 10.25
C PRO A 55 11.88 4.38 10.53
N TRP A 56 12.98 4.80 9.89
CA TRP A 56 14.29 4.21 10.13
C TRP A 56 15.00 4.94 11.26
N ILE A 57 15.28 4.22 12.35
CA ILE A 57 16.06 4.69 13.49
C ILE A 57 17.28 3.79 13.62
N PRO A 58 18.52 4.33 13.50
CA PRO A 58 19.74 3.54 13.58
C PRO A 58 19.76 2.63 14.81
N TYR A 59 19.93 1.32 14.58
CA TYR A 59 19.99 0.27 15.59
C TYR A 59 18.74 0.11 16.50
N ARG A 60 17.66 0.84 16.22
CA ARG A 60 16.42 0.87 17.03
C ARG A 60 15.16 0.90 16.17
N THR A 61 15.21 0.29 15.00
CA THR A 61 14.02 0.15 14.14
C THR A 61 13.33 -1.16 14.48
N ASP A 62 12.22 -1.10 15.22
CA ASP A 62 11.50 -2.27 15.74
C ASP A 62 9.97 -2.17 15.63
N VAL A 63 9.42 -0.99 15.29
CA VAL A 63 7.97 -0.76 15.22
C VAL A 63 7.51 -0.45 13.80
N LEU A 64 6.40 -1.08 13.40
CA LEU A 64 5.62 -0.76 12.21
C LEU A 64 4.31 -0.07 12.65
N TYR A 65 4.04 1.12 12.13
CA TYR A 65 2.81 1.87 12.41
C TYR A 65 1.77 1.63 11.33
N GLU A 66 0.52 1.46 11.73
CA GLU A 66 -0.64 1.35 10.84
C GLU A 66 -1.48 2.62 10.95
N TYR A 67 -1.86 3.19 9.81
CA TYR A 67 -2.77 4.34 9.73
C TYR A 67 -3.94 3.98 8.82
N ALA A 68 -5.17 4.36 9.17
CA ALA A 68 -6.35 4.03 8.38
C ALA A 68 -6.44 4.81 7.05
N SER A 69 -5.85 6.01 7.00
CA SER A 69 -5.84 6.88 5.82
C SER A 69 -4.63 7.82 5.80
N TRP A 70 -4.42 8.51 4.67
CA TRP A 70 -3.41 9.56 4.55
C TRP A 70 -3.67 10.76 5.48
N ASP A 71 -4.92 11.05 5.78
CA ASP A 71 -5.27 12.16 6.67
C ASP A 71 -4.99 11.82 8.13
N ASP A 72 -5.19 10.56 8.52
CA ASP A 72 -4.80 10.05 9.83
C ASP A 72 -3.29 10.07 10.01
N PHE A 73 -2.54 9.72 8.96
CA PHE A 73 -1.07 9.86 8.97
C PHE A 73 -0.63 11.31 9.22
N LYS A 74 -1.20 12.29 8.48
CA LYS A 74 -0.87 13.72 8.67
C LYS A 74 -1.22 14.25 10.06
N GLN A 75 -2.29 13.73 10.65
CA GLN A 75 -2.73 14.10 12.00
C GLN A 75 -2.03 13.29 13.10
N ASN A 76 -1.11 12.39 12.72
CA ASN A 76 -0.44 11.42 13.58
C ASN A 76 -1.41 10.63 14.47
N ARG A 77 -2.51 10.14 13.86
CA ARG A 77 -3.54 9.31 14.48
C ARG A 77 -3.37 7.87 14.00
N ALA A 78 -2.48 7.13 14.65
CA ALA A 78 -2.32 5.69 14.44
C ALA A 78 -3.40 4.89 15.19
#